data_AF-A0A8T6FDT8-F1
#
_entry.id   AF-A0A8T6FDT8-F1
#
_cell.length_a   1.000
_cell.length_b   1.000
_cell.length_c   1.000
_cell.angle_alpha   90.00
_cell.angle_beta   90.00
_cell.angle_gamma   90.00
#
_symmetry.space_group_name_H-M   'P 1'
#
loop_
_entity.id
_entity.type
_entity.pdbx_description
1 polymer ?
#
loop_
_entity_poly.entity_id
_entity_poly.type
_entity_poly.pdbx_seq_one_letter_code
_entity_poly.pdbx_strand_id
1 'polypeptide(L)'
;MLKGRLGLDSARVPHKNRAGLLYLARGALTARDGTLAFLQGANAPLTPGDYAIPLQGVSMILLGPGSTVSHDALRLLAHARTALAAVGEDGVRLYTAPPLIPDRSGLARTQATKWANERSRLAIARRMYAWRLGEVLPHRSIDVLRGIEGARMKESYRLIARQVGVEWRGRRYNRANPSAADLPNQALNHASSAVEAAAAIAVSATATIPQLGFIHEDPGQSFVLDISDLYRDSITIPWAFRAAKFVGDRPTADIERITRRFLGQTLAHEQVIPAMIERIKRLFADPD
;
A
#
# COMPACT_ATOMS: atom_id res chain seq x y z
N MET A 1 -33.47 1.07 -26.49
CA MET A 1 -32.04 0.84 -26.82
C MET A 1 -31.55 2.04 -27.62
N LEU A 2 -30.59 2.80 -27.12
CA LEU A 2 -29.99 3.93 -27.84
C LEU A 2 -28.94 3.40 -28.83
N LYS A 3 -29.18 3.58 -30.14
CA LYS A 3 -28.22 3.31 -31.23
C LYS A 3 -27.07 4.32 -31.12
N GLY A 4 -25.83 3.85 -30.95
CA GLY A 4 -24.64 4.72 -31.02
C GLY A 4 -23.47 4.35 -30.13
N ARG A 5 -23.60 3.39 -29.20
CA ARG A 5 -22.41 2.88 -28.48
C ARG A 5 -21.67 1.88 -29.37
N LEU A 6 -20.46 2.25 -29.80
CA LEU A 6 -19.44 1.30 -30.25
C LEU A 6 -19.44 0.11 -29.29
N GLY A 7 -19.38 -1.13 -29.81
CA GLY A 7 -19.50 -2.40 -29.07
C GLY A 7 -18.46 -2.65 -27.95
N LEU A 8 -17.81 -1.62 -27.43
CA LEU A 8 -16.94 -1.60 -26.26
C LEU A 8 -17.64 -2.12 -24.99
N ASP A 9 -18.98 -2.09 -24.93
CA ASP A 9 -19.77 -2.68 -23.83
C ASP A 9 -19.48 -4.20 -23.64
N SER A 10 -18.97 -4.87 -24.69
CA SER A 10 -18.64 -6.31 -24.69
C SER A 10 -17.16 -6.63 -24.45
N ALA A 11 -16.25 -5.68 -24.65
CA ALA A 11 -14.81 -5.90 -24.51
C ALA A 11 -14.36 -5.67 -23.06
N ARG A 12 -14.56 -6.68 -22.21
CA ARG A 12 -14.10 -6.65 -20.81
C ARG A 12 -12.78 -7.38 -20.67
N VAL A 13 -11.69 -6.65 -20.41
CA VAL A 13 -10.41 -7.25 -20.02
C VAL A 13 -10.55 -7.77 -18.58
N PRO A 14 -10.30 -9.07 -18.32
CA PRO A 14 -10.32 -9.62 -16.97
C PRO A 14 -9.41 -8.81 -16.03
N HIS A 15 -9.84 -8.54 -14.79
CA HIS A 15 -9.04 -7.75 -13.84
C HIS A 15 -7.60 -8.29 -13.67
N LYS A 16 -7.42 -9.62 -13.71
CA LYS A 16 -6.10 -10.27 -13.67
C LYS A 16 -5.18 -9.92 -14.85
N ASN A 17 -5.73 -9.44 -15.96
CA ASN A 17 -5.03 -9.10 -17.20
C ASN A 17 -4.91 -7.58 -17.41
N ARG A 18 -5.37 -6.75 -16.46
CA ARG A 18 -5.23 -5.30 -16.51
C ARG A 18 -3.82 -4.91 -16.05
N ALA A 19 -3.22 -3.91 -16.69
CA ALA A 19 -2.04 -3.23 -16.18
C ALA A 19 -2.38 -2.54 -14.85
N GLY A 20 -1.35 -2.36 -14.02
CA GLY A 20 -1.47 -2.06 -12.59
C GLY A 20 -2.08 -0.70 -12.23
N LEU A 21 -1.73 -0.24 -11.04
CA LEU A 21 -2.21 1.02 -10.48
C LEU A 21 -1.71 2.20 -11.31
N LEU A 22 -2.58 3.18 -11.58
CA LEU A 22 -2.21 4.41 -12.29
C LEU A 22 -2.29 5.60 -11.34
N TYR A 23 -1.15 6.22 -11.04
CA TYR A 23 -1.10 7.44 -10.23
C TYR A 23 -1.26 8.69 -11.10
N LEU A 24 -2.20 9.55 -10.74
CA LEU A 24 -2.50 10.82 -11.42
C LEU A 24 -2.57 11.93 -10.36
N ALA A 25 -1.89 13.06 -10.58
CA ALA A 25 -1.87 14.17 -9.63
C ALA A 25 -1.88 15.53 -10.34
N ARG A 26 -2.35 16.58 -9.66
CA ARG A 26 -2.28 17.98 -10.15
C ARG A 26 -2.95 18.19 -11.53
N GLY A 27 -4.11 17.57 -11.74
CA GLY A 27 -4.83 17.64 -13.01
C GLY A 27 -6.31 17.26 -12.89
N ALA A 28 -7.05 17.36 -13.99
CA ALA A 28 -8.48 17.07 -14.02
C ALA A 28 -8.75 15.73 -14.70
N LEU A 29 -9.30 14.76 -13.96
CA LEU A 29 -9.81 13.51 -14.49
C LEU A 29 -11.26 13.70 -14.97
N THR A 30 -11.47 13.67 -16.27
CA THR A 30 -12.77 13.93 -16.90
C THR A 30 -13.16 12.81 -17.85
N ALA A 31 -14.41 12.85 -18.32
CA ALA A 31 -14.88 12.01 -19.40
C ALA A 31 -14.93 12.84 -20.68
N ARG A 32 -14.37 12.32 -21.77
CA ARG A 32 -14.44 12.93 -23.12
C ARG A 32 -14.62 11.84 -24.17
N ASP A 33 -15.56 12.03 -25.08
CA ASP A 33 -15.87 11.11 -26.19
C ASP A 33 -16.09 9.64 -25.74
N GLY A 34 -16.73 9.47 -24.57
CA GLY A 34 -17.00 8.15 -23.99
C GLY A 34 -15.78 7.45 -23.36
N THR A 35 -14.65 8.14 -23.27
CA THR A 35 -13.41 7.65 -22.66
C THR A 35 -13.00 8.52 -21.45
N LEU A 36 -12.02 8.05 -20.68
CA LEU A 36 -11.41 8.86 -19.63
C LEU A 36 -10.26 9.69 -20.23
N ALA A 37 -10.22 10.96 -19.85
CA ALA A 37 -9.13 11.87 -20.16
C ALA A 37 -8.58 12.48 -18.87
N PHE A 38 -7.27 12.72 -18.83
CA PHE A 38 -6.62 13.42 -17.74
C PHE A 38 -5.90 14.65 -18.27
N LEU A 39 -6.40 15.82 -17.91
CA LEU A 39 -5.77 17.09 -18.25
C LEU A 39 -4.75 17.45 -17.17
N GLN A 40 -3.48 17.28 -17.50
CA GLN A 40 -2.37 17.50 -16.59
C GLN A 40 -2.03 19.00 -16.48
N GLY A 41 -2.10 19.54 -15.26
CA GLY A 41 -1.65 20.90 -14.94
C GLY A 41 -0.13 21.04 -14.85
N ALA A 42 0.35 22.28 -14.67
CA ALA A 42 1.76 22.59 -14.46
C ALA A 42 2.28 22.07 -13.10
N ASN A 43 3.61 21.90 -12.98
CA ASN A 43 4.29 21.42 -11.77
C ASN A 43 3.84 20.03 -11.31
N ALA A 44 3.66 19.12 -12.25
CA ALA A 44 3.10 17.79 -12.04
C ALA A 44 4.09 16.65 -12.38
N PRO A 45 3.80 15.41 -11.94
CA PRO A 45 4.66 14.27 -12.26
C PRO A 45 4.71 13.92 -13.76
N LEU A 46 3.67 14.27 -14.53
CA LEU A 46 3.65 14.12 -15.99
C LEU A 46 3.83 15.49 -16.66
N THR A 47 4.36 15.48 -17.89
CA THR A 47 4.43 16.69 -18.73
C THR A 47 3.03 17.28 -18.87
N PRO A 48 2.85 18.61 -18.77
CA PRO A 48 1.56 19.22 -19.02
C PRO A 48 1.00 18.80 -20.38
N GLY A 49 -0.25 18.37 -20.40
CA GLY A 49 -0.81 17.74 -21.58
C GLY A 49 -2.14 17.05 -21.31
N ASP A 50 -2.71 16.52 -22.39
CA ASP A 50 -3.98 15.83 -22.39
C ASP A 50 -3.74 14.35 -22.64
N TYR A 51 -4.05 13.53 -21.65
CA TYR A 51 -3.77 12.10 -21.66
C TYR A 51 -5.06 11.30 -21.77
N ALA A 52 -5.16 10.47 -22.81
CA ALA A 52 -6.18 9.42 -22.86
C ALA A 52 -5.83 8.31 -21.87
N ILE A 53 -6.79 7.91 -21.03
CA ILE A 53 -6.59 6.87 -20.01
C ILE A 53 -7.14 5.54 -20.52
N PRO A 54 -6.31 4.48 -20.63
CA PRO A 54 -6.74 3.18 -21.11
C PRO A 54 -7.53 2.44 -20.04
N LEU A 55 -8.80 2.81 -19.87
CA LEU A 55 -9.67 2.35 -18.78
C LEU A 55 -9.76 0.82 -18.64
N GLN A 56 -9.77 0.09 -19.75
CA GLN A 56 -9.79 -1.39 -19.74
C GLN A 56 -8.48 -2.02 -19.29
N GLY A 57 -7.38 -1.26 -19.33
CA GLY A 57 -6.06 -1.70 -18.92
C GLY A 57 -5.69 -1.26 -17.51
N VAL A 58 -6.54 -0.55 -16.77
CA VAL A 58 -6.21 -0.03 -15.43
C VAL A 58 -7.13 -0.64 -14.37
N SER A 59 -6.52 -1.19 -13.33
CA SER A 59 -7.25 -1.78 -12.19
C SER A 59 -7.75 -0.72 -11.21
N MET A 60 -6.91 0.27 -10.89
CA MET A 60 -7.24 1.34 -9.95
C MET A 60 -6.47 2.62 -10.30
N ILE A 61 -7.17 3.75 -10.27
CA ILE A 61 -6.58 5.09 -10.34
C ILE A 61 -6.30 5.57 -8.91
N LEU A 62 -5.06 5.96 -8.66
CA LEU A 62 -4.63 6.62 -7.43
C LEU A 62 -4.59 8.13 -7.71
N LEU A 63 -5.63 8.84 -7.28
CA LEU A 63 -5.77 10.27 -7.52
C LEU A 63 -5.08 11.05 -6.39
N GLY A 64 -3.91 11.60 -6.70
CA GLY A 64 -3.07 12.37 -5.79
C GLY A 64 -3.51 13.84 -5.65
N PRO A 65 -2.82 14.61 -4.79
CA PRO A 65 -3.17 15.99 -4.46
C PRO A 65 -3.20 16.93 -5.68
N GLY A 66 -4.02 17.99 -5.57
CA GLY A 66 -4.19 19.00 -6.62
C GLY A 66 -5.03 18.52 -7.81
N SER A 67 -5.70 17.37 -7.69
CA SER A 67 -6.51 16.82 -8.77
C SER A 67 -8.00 17.03 -8.56
N THR A 68 -8.74 17.08 -9.66
CA THR A 68 -10.21 17.08 -9.67
C THR A 68 -10.72 15.86 -10.43
N VAL A 69 -11.94 15.42 -10.12
CA VAL A 69 -12.61 14.33 -10.83
C VAL A 69 -14.04 14.75 -11.15
N SER A 70 -14.45 14.60 -12.41
CA SER A 70 -15.83 14.89 -12.81
C SER A 70 -16.78 13.73 -12.47
N HIS A 71 -18.07 14.03 -12.31
CA HIS A 71 -19.08 13.00 -12.06
C HIS A 71 -19.13 11.96 -13.20
N ASP A 72 -19.02 12.40 -14.46
CA ASP A 72 -19.00 11.48 -15.59
C ASP A 72 -17.76 10.57 -15.59
N ALA A 73 -16.60 11.06 -15.13
CA ALA A 73 -15.44 10.20 -14.94
C ALA A 73 -15.72 9.10 -13.91
N LEU A 74 -16.36 9.43 -12.78
CA LEU A 74 -16.79 8.44 -11.78
C LEU A 74 -17.77 7.41 -12.39
N ARG A 75 -18.72 7.86 -13.21
CA ARG A 75 -19.67 6.99 -13.91
C ARG A 75 -18.95 6.02 -14.86
N LEU A 76 -17.97 6.49 -15.62
CA LEU A 76 -17.17 5.64 -16.52
C LEU A 76 -16.30 4.64 -15.75
N LEU A 77 -15.64 5.08 -14.68
CA LEU A 77 -14.85 4.22 -13.79
C LEU A 77 -15.69 3.08 -13.20
N ALA A 78 -16.88 3.40 -12.67
CA ALA A 78 -17.81 2.41 -12.15
C ALA A 78 -18.27 1.43 -13.23
N HIS A 79 -18.60 1.93 -14.43
CA HIS A 79 -19.03 1.10 -15.54
C HIS A 79 -17.94 0.11 -15.99
N ALA A 80 -16.70 0.58 -16.09
CA ALA A 80 -15.57 -0.26 -16.48
C ALA A 80 -14.96 -1.06 -15.32
N ARG A 81 -15.50 -0.90 -14.11
CA ARG A 81 -15.01 -1.58 -12.89
C ARG A 81 -13.53 -1.26 -12.66
N THR A 82 -13.17 0.01 -12.73
CA THR A 82 -11.84 0.50 -12.35
C THR A 82 -12.01 1.30 -11.06
N ALA A 83 -11.26 0.93 -10.03
CA ALA A 83 -11.34 1.61 -8.75
C ALA A 83 -10.73 3.02 -8.81
N LEU A 84 -11.19 3.90 -7.94
CA LEU A 84 -10.59 5.21 -7.71
C LEU A 84 -10.32 5.33 -6.22
N ALA A 85 -9.08 5.68 -5.86
CA ALA A 85 -8.70 5.99 -4.50
C ALA A 85 -8.04 7.37 -4.47
N ALA A 86 -8.54 8.27 -3.61
CA ALA A 86 -7.83 9.50 -3.32
C ALA A 86 -6.67 9.18 -2.37
N VAL A 87 -5.47 9.58 -2.77
CA VAL A 87 -4.23 9.27 -2.05
C VAL A 87 -3.42 10.53 -1.78
N GLY A 88 -2.48 10.43 -0.84
CA GLY A 88 -1.45 11.45 -0.64
C GLY A 88 -0.45 11.48 -1.79
N GLU A 89 0.46 12.44 -1.72
CA GLU A 89 1.61 12.50 -2.65
C GLU A 89 2.37 11.15 -2.64
N ASP A 90 2.68 10.63 -3.82
CA ASP A 90 3.35 9.34 -4.03
C ASP A 90 2.64 8.12 -3.40
N GLY A 91 1.35 8.23 -3.07
CA GLY A 91 0.58 7.12 -2.48
C GLY A 91 0.87 6.85 -1.00
N VAL A 92 1.58 7.75 -0.30
CA VAL A 92 1.97 7.56 1.11
C VAL A 92 0.83 7.80 2.12
N ARG A 93 -0.37 8.09 1.63
CA ARG A 93 -1.62 8.17 2.40
C ARG A 93 -2.76 7.65 1.56
N LEU A 94 -3.78 7.08 2.20
CA LEU A 94 -5.04 6.70 1.57
C LEU A 94 -6.18 7.45 2.30
N TYR A 95 -7.01 8.19 1.57
CA TYR A 95 -8.05 9.04 2.16
C TYR A 95 -9.47 8.51 1.96
N THR A 96 -9.71 7.76 0.89
CA THR A 96 -11.04 7.21 0.57
C THR A 96 -11.09 5.73 0.89
N ALA A 97 -12.27 5.21 1.21
CA ALA A 97 -12.57 3.78 1.06
C ALA A 97 -12.97 3.56 -0.41
N PRO A 98 -12.07 3.04 -1.29
CA PRO A 98 -12.42 2.85 -2.68
C PRO A 98 -13.61 1.88 -2.80
N PRO A 99 -14.53 2.10 -3.74
CA PRO A 99 -15.64 1.18 -3.95
C PRO A 99 -15.13 -0.25 -4.21
N LEU A 100 -15.87 -1.26 -3.74
CA LEU A 100 -15.55 -2.67 -3.90
C LEU A 100 -15.55 -3.03 -5.40
N ILE A 101 -14.37 -3.14 -6.00
CA ILE A 101 -14.21 -3.32 -7.45
C ILE A 101 -13.04 -4.27 -7.71
N PRO A 102 -13.27 -5.57 -7.57
CA PRO A 102 -13.43 -6.37 -8.77
C PRO A 102 -14.77 -7.10 -8.81
N ASP A 103 -15.14 -7.61 -9.98
CA ASP A 103 -16.33 -8.43 -10.21
C ASP A 103 -16.27 -9.82 -9.56
N ARG A 104 -15.30 -10.04 -8.67
CA ARG A 104 -15.01 -11.32 -8.03
C ARG A 104 -14.62 -11.09 -6.59
N SER A 105 -15.44 -11.61 -5.68
CA SER A 105 -15.15 -11.70 -4.24
C SER A 105 -14.30 -12.93 -3.88
N GLY A 106 -13.58 -13.52 -4.84
CA GLY A 106 -12.85 -14.78 -4.65
C GLY A 106 -11.84 -14.72 -3.51
N LEU A 107 -10.99 -13.69 -3.50
CA LEU A 107 -10.00 -13.49 -2.44
C LEU A 107 -10.67 -13.14 -1.10
N ALA A 108 -11.68 -12.26 -1.10
CA ALA A 108 -12.45 -11.94 0.11
C ALA A 108 -13.08 -13.18 0.77
N ARG A 109 -13.73 -14.03 -0.03
CA ARG A 109 -14.34 -15.28 0.46
C ARG A 109 -13.28 -16.24 0.98
N THR A 110 -12.17 -16.40 0.24
CA THR A 110 -11.06 -17.27 0.66
C THR A 110 -10.44 -16.79 1.96
N GLN A 111 -10.21 -15.48 2.09
CA GLN A 111 -9.73 -14.85 3.32
C GLN A 111 -10.71 -15.10 4.46
N ALA A 112 -12.00 -14.82 4.27
CA ALA A 112 -13.01 -15.03 5.30
C ALA A 112 -13.10 -16.50 5.75
N THR A 113 -13.07 -17.45 4.81
CA THR A 113 -13.06 -18.88 5.12
C THR A 113 -11.80 -19.27 5.89
N LYS A 114 -10.61 -18.83 5.45
CA LYS A 114 -9.35 -19.17 6.13
C LYS A 114 -9.22 -18.47 7.48
N TRP A 115 -9.78 -17.28 7.63
CA TRP A 115 -9.82 -16.54 8.88
C TRP A 115 -10.78 -17.20 9.88
N ALA A 116 -11.98 -17.59 9.46
CA ALA A 116 -12.97 -18.22 10.32
C ALA A 116 -12.51 -19.58 10.90
N ASN A 117 -11.71 -20.36 10.16
CA ASN A 117 -11.19 -21.64 10.63
C ASN A 117 -9.84 -21.48 11.36
N GLU A 118 -9.77 -21.91 12.62
CA GLU A 118 -8.58 -21.76 13.48
C GLU A 118 -7.31 -22.41 12.89
N ARG A 119 -7.45 -23.60 12.30
CA ARG A 119 -6.32 -24.34 11.73
C ARG A 119 -5.73 -23.60 10.52
N SER A 120 -6.57 -23.10 9.62
CA SER A 120 -6.10 -22.30 8.49
C SER A 120 -5.62 -20.92 8.92
N ARG A 121 -6.23 -20.29 9.93
CA ARG A 121 -5.79 -19.00 10.46
C ARG A 121 -4.36 -19.11 10.99
N LEU A 122 -4.10 -20.13 11.80
CA LEU A 122 -2.76 -20.45 12.30
C LEU A 122 -1.78 -20.74 11.16
N ALA A 123 -2.19 -21.53 10.16
CA ALA A 123 -1.34 -21.85 9.02
C ALA A 123 -0.95 -20.59 8.21
N ILE A 124 -1.89 -19.67 7.98
CA ILE A 124 -1.63 -18.40 7.30
C ILE A 124 -0.71 -17.51 8.13
N ALA A 125 -0.98 -17.33 9.42
CA ALA A 125 -0.12 -16.55 10.32
C ALA A 125 1.32 -17.09 10.32
N ARG A 126 1.50 -18.41 10.39
CA ARG A 126 2.82 -19.05 10.29
C ARG A 126 3.50 -18.82 8.95
N ARG A 127 2.76 -18.84 7.85
CA ARG A 127 3.29 -18.53 6.51
C ARG A 127 3.77 -17.09 6.43
N MET A 128 3.04 -16.15 7.04
CA MET A 128 3.44 -14.74 7.12
C MET A 128 4.71 -14.56 7.96
N TYR A 129 4.81 -15.22 9.12
CA TYR A 129 6.05 -15.27 9.90
C TYR A 129 7.21 -15.85 9.10
N ALA A 130 7.00 -16.94 8.36
CA ALA A 130 8.05 -17.53 7.55
C ALA A 130 8.55 -16.58 6.46
N TRP A 131 7.65 -15.84 5.81
CA TRP A 131 8.03 -14.80 4.84
C TRP A 131 8.82 -13.67 5.47
N ARG A 132 8.41 -13.19 6.65
CA ARG A 132 9.09 -12.11 7.36
C ARG A 132 10.47 -12.53 7.86
N LEU A 133 10.59 -13.75 8.37
CA LEU A 133 11.82 -14.28 8.96
C LEU A 133 12.78 -14.88 7.93
N GLY A 134 12.31 -15.13 6.70
CA GLY A 134 13.08 -15.74 5.63
C GLY A 134 13.27 -17.25 5.76
N GLU A 135 12.63 -17.90 6.75
CA GLU A 135 12.75 -19.33 7.02
C GLU A 135 11.49 -19.90 7.66
N VAL A 136 11.26 -21.21 7.49
CA VAL A 136 10.16 -21.91 8.15
C VAL A 136 10.63 -22.43 9.51
N LEU A 137 10.11 -21.83 10.58
CA LEU A 137 10.42 -22.28 11.94
C LEU A 137 9.57 -23.51 12.34
N PRO A 138 10.16 -24.48 13.07
CA PRO A 138 9.44 -25.68 13.51
C PRO A 138 8.36 -25.36 14.54
N HIS A 139 8.53 -24.26 15.29
CA HIS A 139 7.65 -23.81 16.35
C HIS A 139 6.20 -23.60 15.89
N ARG A 140 5.24 -24.15 16.66
CA ARG A 140 3.82 -24.07 16.32
C ARG A 140 3.07 -22.90 16.97
N SER A 141 3.57 -22.41 18.11
CA SER A 141 2.91 -21.33 18.86
C SER A 141 3.20 -19.97 18.22
N ILE A 142 2.14 -19.17 18.02
CA ILE A 142 2.24 -17.79 17.54
C ILE A 142 3.00 -16.92 18.55
N ASP A 143 2.83 -17.14 19.85
CA ASP A 143 3.52 -16.33 20.87
C ASP A 143 5.03 -16.52 20.83
N VAL A 144 5.49 -17.75 20.54
CA VAL A 144 6.92 -18.04 20.33
C VAL A 144 7.43 -17.34 19.07
N LEU A 145 6.68 -17.42 17.96
CA LEU A 145 7.05 -16.75 16.71
C LEU A 145 7.13 -15.22 16.89
N ARG A 146 6.17 -14.64 17.61
CA ARG A 146 6.14 -13.22 17.98
C ARG A 146 7.34 -12.82 18.84
N GLY A 147 7.74 -13.67 19.80
CA GLY A 147 8.94 -13.45 20.62
C GLY A 147 10.22 -13.43 19.78
N ILE A 148 10.37 -14.38 18.87
CA ILE A 148 11.51 -14.47 17.94
C ILE A 148 11.55 -13.26 17.01
N GLU A 149 10.42 -12.90 16.42
CA GLU A 149 10.26 -11.70 15.60
C GLU A 149 10.65 -10.44 16.37
N GLY A 150 10.18 -10.28 17.61
CA GLY A 150 10.52 -9.13 18.45
C GLY A 150 12.02 -9.02 18.73
N ALA A 151 12.70 -10.14 18.96
CA ALA A 151 14.16 -10.17 19.14
C ALA A 151 14.89 -9.81 17.84
N ARG A 152 14.50 -10.39 16.70
CA ARG A 152 15.09 -10.05 15.39
C ARG A 152 14.87 -8.59 15.02
N MET A 153 13.69 -8.07 15.26
CA MET A 153 13.36 -6.67 14.99
C MET A 153 14.28 -5.69 15.73
N LYS A 154 14.55 -5.96 17.02
CA LYS A 154 15.50 -5.16 17.82
C LYS A 154 16.90 -5.19 17.20
N GLU A 155 17.34 -6.36 16.72
CA GLU A 155 18.63 -6.51 16.06
C GLU A 155 18.66 -5.83 14.68
N SER A 156 17.60 -5.96 13.86
CA SER A 156 17.43 -5.26 12.59
C SER A 156 17.57 -3.75 12.78
N TYR A 157 16.90 -3.16 13.78
CA TYR A 157 17.10 -1.75 14.11
C TYR A 157 18.56 -1.43 14.42
N ARG A 158 19.24 -2.22 15.28
CA ARG A 158 20.63 -1.97 15.67
C ARG A 158 21.59 -2.03 14.48
N LEU A 159 21.45 -3.05 13.64
CA LEU A 159 22.30 -3.27 12.46
C LEU A 159 22.09 -2.16 11.42
N ILE A 160 20.83 -1.84 11.10
CA ILE A 160 20.51 -0.81 10.11
C ILE A 160 20.92 0.58 10.61
N ALA A 161 20.70 0.88 11.91
CA ALA A 161 21.17 2.12 12.52
C ALA A 161 22.68 2.29 12.36
N ARG A 162 23.45 1.22 12.65
CA ARG A 162 24.91 1.21 12.47
C ARG A 162 25.31 1.38 11.01
N GLN A 163 24.63 0.69 10.08
CA GLN A 163 24.92 0.76 8.65
C GLN A 163 24.67 2.16 8.08
N VAL A 164 23.60 2.83 8.51
CA VAL A 164 23.24 4.18 8.05
C VAL A 164 24.02 5.28 8.80
N GLY A 165 24.55 4.97 9.98
CA GLY A 165 25.26 5.93 10.83
C GLY A 165 24.31 6.82 11.65
N VAL A 166 23.25 6.22 12.20
CA VAL A 166 22.26 6.87 13.06
C VAL A 166 22.39 6.34 14.48
N GLU A 167 22.33 7.24 15.48
CA GLU A 167 22.25 6.82 16.87
C GLU A 167 20.86 6.24 17.19
N TRP A 168 20.80 5.01 17.68
CA TRP A 168 19.54 4.33 17.99
C TRP A 168 19.47 3.90 19.46
N ARG A 169 18.50 4.46 20.19
CA ARG A 169 18.27 4.20 21.63
C ARG A 169 17.01 3.38 21.91
N GLY A 170 16.52 2.67 20.90
CA GLY A 170 15.30 1.89 20.95
C GLY A 170 14.05 2.63 20.45
N ARG A 171 13.00 1.86 20.17
CA ARG A 171 11.72 2.40 19.71
C ARG A 171 10.99 3.07 20.87
N ARG A 172 10.67 4.35 20.72
CA ARG A 172 9.92 5.15 21.70
C ARG A 172 8.76 5.84 21.01
N TYR A 173 7.56 5.72 21.60
CA TYR A 173 6.36 6.35 21.08
C TYR A 173 5.65 7.11 22.19
N ASN A 174 5.54 8.43 22.04
CA ASN A 174 4.75 9.28 22.93
C ASN A 174 3.47 9.69 22.19
N ARG A 175 2.33 9.12 22.59
CA ARG A 175 1.01 9.43 22.01
C ARG A 175 0.59 10.88 22.22
N ALA A 176 0.98 11.48 23.34
CA ALA A 176 0.60 12.85 23.69
C ALA A 176 1.47 13.91 23.00
N ASN A 177 2.71 13.55 22.63
CA ASN A 177 3.61 14.45 21.91
C ASN A 177 4.51 13.67 20.91
N PRO A 178 4.00 13.39 19.70
CA PRO A 178 4.73 12.59 18.70
C PRO A 178 6.04 13.23 18.22
N SER A 179 6.15 14.57 18.23
CA SER A 179 7.34 15.31 17.81
C SER A 179 8.43 15.42 18.89
N ALA A 180 8.13 15.03 20.13
CA ALA A 180 9.13 14.96 21.20
C ALA A 180 10.09 13.78 21.07
N ALA A 181 9.84 12.84 20.16
CA ALA A 181 10.73 11.72 19.91
C ALA A 181 12.00 12.15 19.16
N ASP A 182 13.06 11.37 19.21
CA ASP A 182 14.25 11.62 18.39
C ASP A 182 13.93 11.46 16.88
N LEU A 183 14.77 12.05 16.02
CA LEU A 183 14.58 12.02 14.56
C LEU A 183 14.35 10.59 14.01
N PRO A 184 15.08 9.55 14.44
CA PRO A 184 14.83 8.18 13.99
C PRO A 184 13.42 7.67 14.35
N ASN A 185 12.94 7.95 15.57
CA ASN A 185 11.59 7.53 15.95
C ASN A 185 10.50 8.32 15.23
N GLN A 186 10.70 9.62 14.99
CA GLN A 186 9.79 10.44 14.18
C GLN A 186 9.72 9.92 12.73
N ALA A 187 10.88 9.69 12.10
CA ALA A 187 10.97 9.12 10.77
C ALA A 187 10.26 7.76 10.69
N LEU A 188 10.49 6.87 11.66
CA LEU A 188 9.81 5.58 11.71
C LEU A 188 8.28 5.69 11.80
N ASN A 189 7.74 6.70 12.50
CA ASN A 189 6.29 6.94 12.52
C ASN A 189 5.78 7.27 11.11
N HIS A 190 6.43 8.23 10.43
CA HIS A 190 6.03 8.65 9.09
C HIS A 190 6.23 7.54 8.05
N ALA A 191 7.32 6.78 8.14
CA ALA A 191 7.58 5.65 7.26
C ALA A 191 6.57 4.52 7.46
N SER A 192 6.21 4.21 8.71
CA SER A 192 5.19 3.20 9.00
C SER A 192 3.85 3.58 8.37
N SER A 193 3.40 4.83 8.57
CA SER A 193 2.16 5.32 7.93
C SER A 193 2.20 5.27 6.40
N ALA A 194 3.35 5.54 5.78
CA ALA A 194 3.51 5.48 4.33
C ALA A 194 3.40 4.04 3.79
N VAL A 195 4.04 3.08 4.47
CA VAL A 195 4.01 1.66 4.09
C VAL A 195 2.65 1.03 4.39
N GLU A 196 1.98 1.44 5.47
CA GLU A 196 0.59 1.07 5.77
C GLU A 196 -0.36 1.57 4.68
N ALA A 197 -0.19 2.80 4.17
CA ALA A 197 -0.98 3.31 3.05
C ALA A 197 -0.77 2.48 1.77
N ALA A 198 0.49 2.12 1.46
CA ALA A 198 0.82 1.22 0.35
C ALA A 198 0.14 -0.16 0.50
N ALA A 199 0.16 -0.73 1.71
CA ALA A 199 -0.53 -1.97 2.03
C ALA A 199 -2.06 -1.83 1.90
N ALA A 200 -2.64 -0.71 2.33
CA ALA A 200 -4.07 -0.44 2.22
C ALA A 200 -4.52 -0.35 0.75
N ILE A 201 -3.69 0.26 -0.11
CA ILE A 201 -3.90 0.27 -1.57
C ILE A 201 -3.88 -1.16 -2.12
N ALA A 202 -2.91 -1.99 -1.72
CA ALA A 202 -2.84 -3.39 -2.16
C ALA A 202 -4.03 -4.23 -1.69
N VAL A 203 -4.45 -4.07 -0.43
CA VAL A 203 -5.62 -4.73 0.17
C VAL A 203 -6.90 -4.35 -0.57
N SER A 204 -7.03 -3.07 -0.91
CA SER A 204 -8.15 -2.54 -1.69
C SER A 204 -8.14 -3.05 -3.14
N ALA A 205 -6.98 -3.04 -3.79
CA ALA A 205 -6.81 -3.52 -5.18
C ALA A 205 -7.06 -5.04 -5.33
N THR A 206 -6.92 -5.80 -4.24
CA THR A 206 -7.23 -7.24 -4.18
C THR A 206 -8.63 -7.51 -3.65
N ALA A 207 -9.36 -6.47 -3.23
CA ALA A 207 -10.65 -6.56 -2.53
C ALA A 207 -10.66 -7.58 -1.39
N THR A 208 -9.53 -7.69 -0.68
CA THR A 208 -9.48 -8.37 0.61
C THR A 208 -10.07 -7.47 1.70
N ILE A 209 -10.53 -8.09 2.78
CA ILE A 209 -11.24 -7.45 3.88
C ILE A 209 -10.19 -6.89 4.86
N PRO A 210 -10.08 -5.56 5.03
CA PRO A 210 -9.06 -4.94 5.88
C PRO A 210 -9.12 -5.38 7.36
N GLN A 211 -10.32 -5.70 7.85
CA GLN A 211 -10.55 -6.08 9.24
C GLN A 211 -10.09 -7.50 9.58
N LEU A 212 -9.96 -8.39 8.59
CA LEU A 212 -9.68 -9.81 8.83
C LEU A 212 -8.17 -10.10 8.74
N GLY A 213 -7.44 -9.68 9.78
CA GLY A 213 -6.02 -10.02 9.97
C GLY A 213 -5.82 -11.41 10.58
N PHE A 214 -4.64 -11.97 10.34
CA PHE A 214 -4.16 -13.27 10.83
C PHE A 214 -3.11 -13.14 11.94
N ILE A 215 -2.40 -12.00 12.02
CA ILE A 215 -1.48 -11.70 13.14
C ILE A 215 -2.07 -10.62 14.03
N HIS A 216 -2.61 -9.56 13.44
CA HIS A 216 -3.37 -8.52 14.13
C HIS A 216 -4.87 -8.86 14.12
N GLU A 217 -5.59 -8.55 15.20
CA GLU A 217 -7.04 -8.85 15.30
C GLU A 217 -7.89 -7.61 15.63
N ASP A 218 -7.50 -6.78 16.60
CA ASP A 218 -8.34 -5.66 17.08
C ASP A 218 -8.46 -4.43 16.16
N PRO A 219 -7.41 -4.00 15.43
CA PRO A 219 -7.52 -2.80 14.59
C PRO A 219 -8.52 -2.95 13.44
N GLY A 220 -9.25 -1.86 13.11
CA GLY A 220 -10.12 -1.83 11.92
C GLY A 220 -9.40 -2.03 10.57
N GLN A 221 -8.07 -2.12 10.58
CA GLN A 221 -7.20 -2.39 9.44
C GLN A 221 -6.18 -3.51 9.74
N SER A 222 -6.54 -4.51 10.55
CA SER A 222 -5.66 -5.62 10.92
C SER A 222 -4.93 -6.29 9.75
N PHE A 223 -5.59 -6.57 8.63
CA PHE A 223 -4.95 -7.18 7.47
C PHE A 223 -4.00 -6.22 6.74
N VAL A 224 -4.25 -4.90 6.79
CA VAL A 224 -3.30 -3.90 6.27
C VAL A 224 -2.02 -3.93 7.08
N LEU A 225 -2.13 -3.99 8.41
CA LEU A 225 -0.98 -4.08 9.30
C LEU A 225 -0.17 -5.34 9.04
N ASP A 226 -0.83 -6.49 8.95
CA ASP A 226 -0.22 -7.77 8.61
C ASP A 226 0.61 -7.70 7.32
N ILE A 227 0.07 -7.11 6.25
CA ILE A 227 0.78 -6.96 4.97
C ILE A 227 1.91 -5.93 5.08
N SER A 228 1.70 -4.81 5.76
CA SER A 228 2.72 -3.76 5.93
C SER A 228 3.95 -4.28 6.68
N ASP A 229 3.75 -5.15 7.67
CA ASP A 229 4.81 -5.66 8.54
C ASP A 229 5.78 -6.62 7.83
N LEU A 230 5.34 -7.22 6.71
CA LEU A 230 6.22 -8.01 5.84
C LEU A 230 7.35 -7.17 5.21
N TYR A 231 7.20 -5.84 5.17
CA TYR A 231 8.14 -4.91 4.53
C TYR A 231 8.88 -4.03 5.55
N ARG A 232 8.73 -4.31 6.85
CA ARG A 232 9.30 -3.47 7.92
C ARG A 232 10.82 -3.40 7.86
N ASP A 233 11.48 -4.55 7.68
CA ASP A 233 12.95 -4.64 7.71
C ASP A 233 13.60 -4.25 6.39
N SER A 234 12.92 -4.48 5.27
CA SER A 234 13.44 -4.19 3.94
C SER A 234 13.17 -2.75 3.48
N ILE A 235 12.05 -2.14 3.90
CA ILE A 235 11.62 -0.81 3.45
C ILE A 235 11.51 0.17 4.62
N THR A 236 10.66 -0.12 5.61
CA THR A 236 10.30 0.89 6.63
C THR A 236 11.50 1.37 7.44
N ILE A 237 12.29 0.45 8.01
CA ILE A 237 13.41 0.81 8.89
C ILE A 237 14.58 1.44 8.11
N PRO A 238 15.08 0.85 7.01
CA PRO A 238 16.20 1.43 6.27
C PRO A 238 15.92 2.85 5.80
N TRP A 239 14.74 3.11 5.25
CA TRP A 239 14.42 4.42 4.69
C TRP A 239 14.04 5.46 5.74
N ALA A 240 13.44 5.05 6.86
CA ALA A 240 13.28 5.92 8.02
C ALA A 240 14.63 6.40 8.56
N PHE A 241 15.60 5.49 8.73
CA PHE A 241 16.92 5.86 9.25
C PHE A 241 17.73 6.69 8.25
N ARG A 242 17.62 6.40 6.94
CA ARG A 242 18.22 7.26 5.90
C ARG A 242 17.65 8.67 5.92
N ALA A 243 16.33 8.81 6.11
CA ALA A 243 15.69 10.11 6.27
C ALA A 243 16.17 10.83 7.54
N ALA A 244 16.23 10.13 8.67
CA ALA A 244 16.73 10.68 9.93
C ALA A 244 18.20 11.14 9.82
N LYS A 245 19.06 10.37 9.16
CA LYS A 245 20.45 10.75 8.88
C LYS A 245 20.52 12.00 8.00
N PHE A 246 19.76 12.01 6.90
CA PHE A 246 19.73 13.14 5.97
C PHE A 246 19.34 14.45 6.65
N VAL A 247 18.35 14.41 7.53
CA VAL A 247 17.86 15.57 8.30
C VAL A 247 18.80 15.93 9.44
N GLY A 248 19.40 14.95 10.11
CA GLY A 248 20.45 15.20 11.11
C GLY A 248 21.62 16.01 10.55
N ASP A 249 21.99 15.74 9.28
CA ASP A 249 23.04 16.48 8.57
C ASP A 249 22.53 17.84 8.00
N ARG A 250 21.21 18.10 8.04
CA ARG A 250 20.55 19.30 7.50
C ARG A 250 19.38 19.75 8.39
N PRO A 251 19.65 20.45 9.51
CA PRO A 251 18.63 20.74 10.53
C PRO A 251 17.43 21.58 10.06
N THR A 252 17.52 22.29 8.94
CA THR A 252 16.40 23.03 8.34
C THR A 252 15.42 22.14 7.56
N ALA A 253 15.77 20.88 7.33
CA ALA A 253 14.93 19.94 6.61
C ALA A 253 13.84 19.35 7.52
N ASP A 254 12.60 19.39 7.04
CA ASP A 254 11.46 18.79 7.71
C ASP A 254 11.48 17.24 7.63
N ILE A 255 11.49 16.57 8.78
CA ILE A 255 11.61 15.11 8.86
C ILE A 255 10.42 14.37 8.25
N GLU A 256 9.21 14.91 8.40
CA GLU A 256 8.00 14.34 7.82
C GLU A 256 8.10 14.33 6.29
N ARG A 257 8.37 15.49 5.70
CA ARG A 257 8.47 15.69 4.26
C ARG A 257 9.58 14.86 3.64
N ILE A 258 10.76 14.84 4.25
CA ILE A 258 11.90 14.05 3.74
C ILE A 258 11.58 12.56 3.81
N THR A 259 11.05 12.08 4.93
CA THR A 259 10.70 10.66 5.09
C THR A 259 9.67 10.24 4.05
N ARG A 260 8.58 11.00 3.90
CA ARG A 260 7.54 10.69 2.91
C ARG A 260 8.06 10.67 1.49
N ARG A 261 8.90 11.65 1.11
CA ARG A 261 9.49 11.69 -0.23
C ARG A 261 10.39 10.48 -0.49
N PHE A 262 11.25 10.12 0.45
CA PHE A 262 12.12 8.96 0.30
C PHE A 262 11.31 7.67 0.15
N LEU A 263 10.29 7.49 1.00
CA LEU A 263 9.43 6.32 0.94
C LEU A 263 8.61 6.30 -0.36
N GLY A 264 7.99 7.41 -0.75
CA GLY A 264 7.22 7.51 -1.99
C GLY A 264 8.04 7.12 -3.23
N GLN A 265 9.25 7.69 -3.35
CA GLN A 265 10.19 7.36 -4.42
C GLN A 265 10.58 5.88 -4.41
N THR A 266 10.87 5.33 -3.24
CA THR A 266 11.26 3.92 -3.08
C THR A 266 10.12 2.97 -3.42
N LEU A 267 8.92 3.23 -2.89
CA LEU A 267 7.73 2.41 -3.12
C LEU A 267 7.40 2.32 -4.61
N ALA A 268 7.55 3.42 -5.34
CA ALA A 268 7.39 3.48 -6.79
C ALA A 268 8.52 2.75 -7.53
N HIS A 269 9.78 3.07 -7.22
CA HIS A 269 10.95 2.52 -7.89
C HIS A 269 11.07 1.00 -7.72
N GLU A 270 10.88 0.49 -6.50
CA GLU A 270 10.96 -0.94 -6.18
C GLU A 270 9.65 -1.70 -6.45
N GLN A 271 8.62 -1.04 -7.01
CA GLN A 271 7.32 -1.64 -7.33
C GLN A 271 6.70 -2.37 -6.11
N VAL A 272 6.76 -1.73 -4.94
CA VAL A 272 6.37 -2.36 -3.66
C VAL A 272 4.88 -2.69 -3.61
N ILE A 273 4.01 -1.79 -4.08
CA ILE A 273 2.56 -2.04 -4.08
C ILE A 273 2.19 -3.22 -5.00
N PRO A 274 2.69 -3.31 -6.25
CA PRO A 274 2.55 -4.52 -7.06
C PRO A 274 3.05 -5.78 -6.36
N ALA A 275 4.21 -5.73 -5.69
CA ALA A 275 4.72 -6.87 -4.94
C ALA A 275 3.79 -7.27 -3.77
N MET A 276 3.19 -6.30 -3.07
CA MET A 276 2.19 -6.54 -2.02
C MET A 276 0.92 -7.21 -2.58
N ILE A 277 0.43 -6.77 -3.74
CA ILE A 277 -0.72 -7.38 -4.43
C ILE A 277 -0.44 -8.85 -4.75
N GLU A 278 0.74 -9.15 -5.32
CA GLU A 278 1.13 -10.54 -5.60
C GLU A 278 1.33 -11.35 -4.34
N ARG A 279 1.85 -10.75 -3.27
CA ARG A 279 2.01 -11.40 -1.96
C ARG A 279 0.66 -11.79 -1.37
N ILE A 280 -0.35 -10.92 -1.42
CA ILE A 280 -1.72 -11.21 -0.98
C ILE A 280 -2.31 -12.38 -1.79
N LYS A 281 -2.18 -12.36 -3.13
CA LYS A 281 -2.67 -13.45 -3.98
C LYS A 281 -2.01 -14.79 -3.61
N ARG A 282 -0.68 -14.80 -3.44
CA ARG A 282 0.07 -16.00 -3.06
C ARG A 282 -0.26 -16.50 -1.65
N LEU A 283 -0.62 -15.61 -0.73
CA LEU A 283 -0.96 -15.99 0.64
C LEU A 283 -2.14 -16.96 0.66
N PHE A 284 -3.10 -16.73 -0.23
CA PHE A 284 -4.34 -17.50 -0.34
C PHE A 284 -4.35 -18.56 -1.43
N ALA A 285 -3.31 -18.63 -2.27
CA ALA A 285 -3.12 -19.74 -3.19
C ALA A 285 -2.90 -21.05 -2.41
N ASP A 286 -3.45 -22.15 -2.94
CA ASP A 286 -3.19 -23.48 -2.42
C ASP A 286 -1.68 -23.77 -2.48
N PRO A 287 -1.10 -24.42 -1.47
CA PRO A 287 0.30 -24.83 -1.53
C PRO A 287 0.47 -25.86 -2.66
N ASP A 288 1.44 -25.62 -3.53
CA ASP A 288 1.93 -26.63 -4.49
C ASP A 288 2.46 -27.87 -3.74
#